data_AF-A0A958J3Z4-F1
#
_entry.id   AF-A0A958J3Z4-F1
#
_cell.length_a   1.000
_cell.length_b   1.000
_cell.length_c   1.000
_cell.angle_alpha   90.00
_cell.angle_beta   90.00
_cell.angle_gamma   90.00
#
_symmetry.space_group_name_H-M   'P 1'
#
loop_
_entity.id
_entity.type
_entity.pdbx_description
1 polymer ?
#
loop_
_entity_poly.entity_id
_entity_poly.type
_entity_poly.pdbx_seq_one_letter_code
_entity_poly.pdbx_strand_id
1 'polypeptide(L)'
;MSRNKNPEIRINYSGLLTSDVSAKIAELKKWDLESDEQYEKWTEAFRQSWNKHGDAILAEMQIITGLEFYLPVIDITVSPCIIPKSQPLIIGFKDTPETVIETITHELSHTLLCDNKIISIYGKDRDFMLGNEWRKLFGFEDDFTALVHIPVHAICQKVFQDSLGDKTYVKRDRKLTENLGATSYLKSWDYVEQEGADLIIEKLKKSYLEIAKRLEKQK
;
A
#
# COMPACT_ATOMS: atom_id res chain seq x y z
N MET A 1 -26.06 -8.94 -1.35
CA MET A 1 -24.92 -8.40 -2.11
C MET A 1 -23.89 -9.50 -2.22
N SER A 2 -23.41 -9.79 -3.44
CA SER A 2 -22.28 -10.71 -3.63
C SER A 2 -21.10 -10.21 -2.79
N ARG A 3 -20.43 -11.07 -2.01
CA ARG A 3 -19.17 -10.66 -1.37
C ARG A 3 -18.16 -10.35 -2.49
N ASN A 4 -17.48 -9.20 -2.39
CA ASN A 4 -16.38 -8.89 -3.29
C ASN A 4 -15.31 -9.98 -3.15
N LYS A 5 -14.74 -10.42 -4.28
CA LYS A 5 -13.75 -11.49 -4.28
C LYS A 5 -12.36 -10.89 -4.04
N ASN A 6 -11.71 -11.27 -2.94
CA ASN A 6 -10.33 -10.88 -2.68
C ASN A 6 -9.38 -11.38 -3.79
N PRO A 7 -8.36 -10.59 -4.15
CA PRO A 7 -7.27 -11.10 -4.96
C PRO A 7 -6.45 -12.14 -4.20
N GLU A 8 -5.86 -13.09 -4.93
CA GLU A 8 -4.82 -13.96 -4.39
C GLU A 8 -3.52 -13.15 -4.24
N ILE A 9 -2.89 -13.18 -3.07
CA ILE A 9 -1.60 -12.52 -2.83
C ILE A 9 -0.49 -13.57 -2.89
N ARG A 10 0.51 -13.32 -3.73
CA ARG A 10 1.67 -14.22 -3.90
C ARG A 10 2.95 -13.51 -3.52
N ILE A 11 3.52 -13.87 -2.38
CA ILE A 11 4.77 -13.27 -1.88
C ILE A 11 5.93 -14.14 -2.34
N ASN A 12 6.83 -13.60 -3.16
CA ASN A 12 7.89 -14.35 -3.80
C ASN A 12 9.25 -13.67 -3.65
N TYR A 13 10.26 -14.43 -3.25
CA TYR A 13 11.65 -13.99 -3.28
C TYR A 13 12.09 -13.84 -4.74
N SER A 14 12.80 -12.75 -5.07
CA SER A 14 13.39 -12.57 -6.39
C SER A 14 14.91 -12.64 -6.34
N GLY A 15 15.44 -13.83 -6.59
CA GLY A 15 16.89 -14.02 -6.76
C GLY A 15 17.46 -13.21 -7.92
N LEU A 16 16.67 -12.90 -8.96
CA LEU A 16 17.10 -12.02 -10.05
C LEU A 16 17.27 -10.56 -9.60
N LEU A 17 16.32 -10.02 -8.82
CA LEU A 17 16.50 -8.68 -8.25
C LEU A 17 17.65 -8.65 -7.24
N THR A 18 17.81 -9.70 -6.44
CA THR A 18 18.93 -9.81 -5.49
C THR A 18 20.28 -9.79 -6.19
N SER A 19 20.46 -10.66 -7.18
CA SER A 19 21.75 -10.86 -7.85
C SER A 19 22.19 -9.69 -8.74
N ASP A 20 21.25 -8.84 -9.18
CA ASP A 20 21.57 -7.66 -9.99
C ASP A 20 21.43 -6.35 -9.20
N VAL A 21 20.21 -5.98 -8.84
CA VAL A 21 19.92 -4.66 -8.25
C VAL A 21 20.41 -4.59 -6.81
N SER A 22 20.05 -5.57 -5.98
CA SER A 22 20.42 -5.54 -4.56
C SER A 22 21.92 -5.70 -4.36
N ALA A 23 22.59 -6.57 -5.15
CA ALA A 23 24.04 -6.74 -5.13
C ALA A 23 24.79 -5.42 -5.39
N LYS A 24 24.37 -4.66 -6.41
CA LYS A 24 24.96 -3.33 -6.70
C LYS A 24 24.73 -2.33 -5.59
N ILE A 25 23.53 -2.29 -5.00
CA ILE A 25 23.24 -1.41 -3.86
C ILE A 25 24.10 -1.81 -2.65
N ALA A 26 24.20 -3.10 -2.36
CA ALA A 26 24.98 -3.65 -1.26
C ALA A 26 26.46 -3.33 -1.42
N GLU A 27 27.02 -3.49 -2.62
CA GLU A 27 28.40 -3.11 -2.93
C GLU A 27 28.65 -1.61 -2.66
N LEU A 28 27.80 -0.74 -3.19
CA LEU A 28 27.90 0.72 -2.98
C LEU A 28 27.79 1.12 -1.51
N LYS A 29 26.95 0.42 -0.75
CA LYS A 29 26.71 0.69 0.68
C LYS A 29 27.65 -0.09 1.61
N LYS A 30 28.48 -0.99 1.08
CA LYS A 30 29.30 -1.94 1.84
C LYS A 30 28.46 -2.76 2.82
N TRP A 31 27.34 -3.27 2.35
CA TRP A 31 26.48 -4.18 3.08
C TRP A 31 26.76 -5.62 2.65
N ASP A 32 26.72 -6.53 3.61
CA ASP A 32 26.75 -7.96 3.33
C ASP A 32 25.32 -8.43 3.01
N LEU A 33 25.20 -9.21 1.93
CA LEU A 33 23.96 -9.91 1.61
C LEU A 33 24.00 -11.31 2.22
N GLU A 34 22.83 -11.80 2.60
CA GLU A 34 22.64 -13.18 3.04
C GLU A 34 22.56 -14.13 1.85
N SER A 35 22.53 -15.44 2.13
CA SER A 35 22.30 -16.45 1.10
C SER A 35 20.86 -16.44 0.58
N ASP A 36 20.67 -16.92 -0.65
CA ASP A 36 19.33 -17.12 -1.24
C ASP A 36 18.44 -18.02 -0.36
N GLU A 37 19.01 -19.04 0.26
CA GLU A 37 18.29 -19.93 1.19
C GLU A 37 17.75 -19.17 2.40
N GLN A 38 18.53 -18.23 2.94
CA GLN A 38 18.12 -17.42 4.08
C GLN A 38 17.03 -16.42 3.68
N TYR A 39 17.11 -15.81 2.50
CA TYR A 39 16.06 -14.93 1.98
C TYR A 39 14.76 -15.67 1.68
N GLU A 40 14.82 -16.89 1.14
CA GLU A 40 13.62 -17.71 0.95
C GLU A 40 12.97 -18.07 2.29
N LYS A 41 13.78 -18.41 3.31
CA LYS A 41 13.27 -18.67 4.67
C LYS A 41 12.55 -17.46 5.28
N TRP A 42 13.08 -16.25 5.10
CA TRP A 42 12.40 -15.03 5.54
C TRP A 42 11.14 -14.74 4.74
N THR A 43 11.16 -15.00 3.43
CA THR A 43 9.99 -14.85 2.56
C THR A 43 8.87 -15.80 2.99
N GLU A 44 9.20 -17.03 3.36
CA GLU A 44 8.23 -17.98 3.91
C GLU A 44 7.63 -17.50 5.23
N ALA A 45 8.42 -16.88 6.10
CA ALA A 45 7.90 -16.26 7.33
C ALA A 45 6.92 -15.12 7.02
N PHE A 46 7.19 -14.32 5.97
CA PHE A 46 6.25 -13.28 5.51
C PHE A 46 4.94 -13.88 4.98
N ARG A 47 5.00 -14.96 4.18
CA ARG A 47 3.80 -15.70 3.72
C ARG A 47 2.97 -16.19 4.90
N GLN A 48 3.61 -16.83 5.88
CA GLN A 48 2.93 -17.35 7.05
C GLN A 48 2.28 -16.24 7.89
N SER A 49 2.93 -15.09 8.00
CA SER A 49 2.36 -13.94 8.71
C SER A 49 1.16 -13.35 7.96
N TRP A 50 1.31 -13.12 6.65
CA TRP A 50 0.23 -12.63 5.79
C TRP A 50 -0.99 -13.57 5.81
N ASN A 51 -0.79 -14.89 5.71
CA ASN A 51 -1.88 -15.86 5.68
C ASN A 51 -2.78 -15.85 6.93
N LYS A 52 -2.32 -15.29 8.06
CA LYS A 52 -3.13 -15.17 9.28
C LYS A 52 -4.20 -14.07 9.18
N HIS A 53 -3.94 -13.02 8.40
CA HIS A 53 -4.73 -11.78 8.44
C HIS A 53 -5.13 -11.25 7.05
N GLY A 54 -4.46 -11.70 5.99
CA GLY A 54 -4.52 -11.10 4.65
C GLY A 54 -5.93 -11.04 4.07
N ASP A 55 -6.71 -12.11 4.20
CA ASP A 55 -8.09 -12.12 3.70
C ASP A 55 -8.99 -11.11 4.41
N ALA A 56 -8.84 -10.97 5.74
CA ALA A 56 -9.60 -10.00 6.51
C ALA A 56 -9.20 -8.57 6.15
N ILE A 57 -7.89 -8.32 5.98
CA ILE A 57 -7.35 -7.04 5.54
C ILE A 57 -7.90 -6.65 4.16
N LEU A 58 -7.80 -7.53 3.17
CA LEU A 58 -8.28 -7.27 1.79
C LEU A 58 -9.79 -7.05 1.74
N ALA A 59 -10.55 -7.81 2.53
CA ALA A 59 -12.00 -7.62 2.63
C ALA A 59 -12.33 -6.26 3.25
N GLU A 60 -11.67 -5.91 4.36
CA GLU A 60 -11.90 -4.63 5.04
C GLU A 60 -11.53 -3.45 4.14
N MET A 61 -10.39 -3.48 3.47
CA MET A 61 -9.97 -2.45 2.51
C MET A 61 -11.04 -2.18 1.46
N GLN A 62 -11.62 -3.24 0.87
CA GLN A 62 -12.69 -3.11 -0.12
C GLN A 62 -14.00 -2.60 0.50
N ILE A 63 -14.35 -3.05 1.71
CA ILE A 63 -15.55 -2.58 2.44
C ILE A 63 -15.45 -1.08 2.75
N ILE A 64 -14.33 -0.65 3.34
CA ILE A 64 -14.18 0.74 3.77
C ILE A 64 -14.03 1.68 2.58
N THR A 65 -13.39 1.28 1.48
CA THR A 65 -13.22 2.15 0.32
C THR A 65 -14.38 2.08 -0.66
N GLY A 66 -15.17 1.00 -0.64
CA GLY A 66 -16.14 0.68 -1.69
C GLY A 66 -15.50 0.34 -3.04
N LEU A 67 -14.19 0.06 -3.07
CA LEU A 67 -13.44 -0.31 -4.26
C LEU A 67 -13.26 -1.83 -4.34
N GLU A 68 -12.94 -2.31 -5.53
CA GLU A 68 -12.58 -3.70 -5.80
C GLU A 68 -11.26 -3.74 -6.56
N PHE A 69 -10.34 -4.62 -6.15
CA PHE A 69 -9.07 -4.79 -6.84
C PHE A 69 -9.28 -5.16 -8.32
N TYR A 70 -8.48 -4.57 -9.21
CA TYR A 70 -8.58 -4.84 -10.63
C TYR A 70 -8.11 -6.26 -10.96
N LEU A 71 -6.91 -6.62 -10.49
CA LEU A 71 -6.29 -7.90 -10.73
C LEU A 71 -6.82 -8.98 -9.77
N PRO A 72 -7.05 -10.21 -10.24
CA PRO A 72 -7.44 -11.33 -9.37
C PRO A 72 -6.25 -11.93 -8.61
N VAL A 73 -5.02 -11.60 -9.01
CA VAL A 73 -3.77 -12.04 -8.40
C VAL A 73 -2.85 -10.82 -8.30
N ILE A 74 -2.24 -10.62 -7.14
CA ILE A 74 -1.24 -9.57 -6.92
C ILE A 74 0.04 -10.24 -6.43
N ASP A 75 1.09 -10.13 -7.26
CA ASP A 75 2.42 -10.61 -6.90
C ASP A 75 3.16 -9.54 -6.09
N ILE A 76 3.67 -9.96 -4.93
CA ILE A 76 4.54 -9.18 -4.05
C ILE A 76 5.93 -9.75 -4.21
N THR A 77 6.82 -8.98 -4.81
CA THR A 77 8.23 -9.38 -4.94
C THR A 77 9.01 -8.94 -3.72
N VAL A 78 9.83 -9.82 -3.15
CA VAL A 78 10.68 -9.53 -1.99
C VAL A 78 12.15 -9.60 -2.39
N SER A 79 12.90 -8.54 -2.09
CA SER A 79 14.34 -8.45 -2.42
C SER A 79 15.07 -7.57 -1.40
N PRO A 80 16.30 -7.90 -0.97
CA PRO A 80 17.04 -7.08 -0.02
C PRO A 80 17.36 -5.70 -0.58
N CYS A 81 17.66 -4.74 0.29
CA CYS A 81 18.08 -3.38 -0.09
C CYS A 81 17.04 -2.54 -0.86
N ILE A 82 15.82 -3.04 -1.08
CA ILE A 82 14.75 -2.31 -1.75
C ILE A 82 13.90 -1.52 -0.74
N ILE A 83 13.53 -0.30 -1.12
CA ILE A 83 12.50 0.49 -0.43
C ILE A 83 11.15 0.08 -1.03
N PRO A 84 10.11 -0.17 -0.21
CA PRO A 84 8.79 -0.56 -0.68
C PRO A 84 8.25 0.31 -1.82
N LYS A 85 7.57 -0.36 -2.76
CA LYS A 85 6.86 0.22 -3.90
C LYS A 85 5.59 -0.56 -4.14
N SER A 86 4.55 0.11 -4.62
CA SER A 86 3.25 -0.49 -4.94
C SER A 86 3.08 -0.86 -6.40
N GLN A 87 3.86 -0.27 -7.31
CA GLN A 87 3.77 -0.51 -8.75
C GLN A 87 5.16 -0.52 -9.42
N PRO A 88 5.71 -1.70 -9.76
CA PRO A 88 5.28 -3.03 -9.30
C PRO A 88 5.36 -3.16 -7.77
N LEU A 89 4.59 -4.08 -7.18
CA LEU A 89 4.57 -4.27 -5.73
C LEU A 89 5.84 -5.03 -5.28
N ILE A 90 6.78 -4.31 -4.69
CA ILE A 90 8.08 -4.83 -4.23
C ILE A 90 8.30 -4.37 -2.80
N ILE A 91 8.72 -5.28 -1.91
CA ILE A 91 9.08 -4.97 -0.53
C ILE A 91 10.49 -5.49 -0.20
N GLY A 92 11.10 -4.91 0.83
CA GLY A 92 12.42 -5.31 1.33
C GLY A 92 12.35 -6.25 2.53
N PHE A 93 13.50 -6.71 3.01
CA PHE A 93 13.65 -7.49 4.24
C PHE A 93 13.95 -6.63 5.48
N LYS A 94 13.43 -5.39 5.52
CA LYS A 94 13.60 -4.50 6.69
C LYS A 94 12.61 -4.82 7.81
N ASP A 95 11.48 -5.42 7.46
CA ASP A 95 10.40 -5.74 8.38
C ASP A 95 10.61 -7.09 9.06
N THR A 96 10.08 -7.21 10.27
CA THR A 96 9.89 -8.52 10.90
C THR A 96 8.64 -9.19 10.30
N PRO A 97 8.45 -10.51 10.49
CA PRO A 97 7.21 -11.16 10.07
C PRO A 97 5.95 -10.46 10.61
N GLU A 98 6.00 -9.87 11.80
CA GLU A 98 4.87 -9.14 12.38
C GLU A 98 4.64 -7.79 11.68
N THR A 99 5.69 -7.01 11.45
CA THR A 99 5.56 -5.66 10.86
C THR A 99 5.39 -5.68 9.34
N VAL A 100 5.72 -6.79 8.66
CA VAL A 100 5.55 -6.89 7.20
C VAL A 100 4.09 -6.76 6.77
N ILE A 101 3.15 -7.12 7.65
CA ILE A 101 1.71 -6.96 7.38
C ILE A 101 1.38 -5.48 7.21
N GLU A 102 2.02 -4.59 7.97
CA GLU A 102 1.85 -3.14 7.88
C GLU A 102 2.33 -2.63 6.52
N THR A 103 3.55 -2.99 6.13
CA THR A 103 4.13 -2.62 4.83
C THR A 103 3.31 -3.16 3.66
N ILE A 104 2.89 -4.43 3.70
CA ILE A 104 2.06 -5.02 2.64
C ILE A 104 0.71 -4.30 2.56
N THR A 105 0.07 -4.02 3.69
CA THR A 105 -1.22 -3.31 3.74
C THR A 105 -1.08 -1.89 3.17
N HIS A 106 0.02 -1.20 3.48
CA HIS A 106 0.34 0.13 2.94
C HIS A 106 0.45 0.10 1.41
N GLU A 107 1.27 -0.80 0.87
CA GLU A 107 1.48 -0.88 -0.58
C GLU A 107 0.24 -1.42 -1.33
N LEU A 108 -0.52 -2.33 -0.73
CA LEU A 108 -1.81 -2.76 -1.27
C LEU A 108 -2.84 -1.64 -1.24
N SER A 109 -2.78 -0.72 -0.27
CA SER A 109 -3.68 0.45 -0.23
C SER A 109 -3.40 1.38 -1.40
N HIS A 110 -2.13 1.64 -1.70
CA HIS A 110 -1.76 2.32 -2.94
C HIS A 110 -2.31 1.57 -4.16
N THR A 111 -2.08 0.26 -4.24
CA THR A 111 -2.54 -0.58 -5.35
C THR A 111 -4.06 -0.51 -5.55
N LEU A 112 -4.86 -0.66 -4.49
CA LEU A 112 -6.32 -0.59 -4.55
C LEU A 112 -6.79 0.79 -5.03
N LEU A 113 -6.13 1.86 -4.59
CA LEU A 113 -6.48 3.21 -4.97
C LEU A 113 -6.19 3.49 -6.46
N CYS A 114 -5.05 3.06 -7.01
CA CYS A 114 -4.69 3.35 -8.40
C CYS A 114 -5.01 2.23 -9.41
N ASP A 115 -5.33 1.02 -8.97
CA ASP A 115 -5.65 -0.13 -9.82
C ASP A 115 -6.86 -0.95 -9.30
N ASN A 116 -8.06 -0.47 -9.63
CA ASN A 116 -9.35 -1.03 -9.25
C ASN A 116 -10.31 -1.15 -10.46
N LYS A 117 -11.54 -1.59 -10.20
CA LYS A 117 -12.57 -1.74 -11.25
C LYS A 117 -13.10 -0.42 -11.84
N ILE A 118 -12.83 0.73 -11.21
CA ILE A 118 -13.23 2.06 -11.71
C ILE A 118 -12.11 2.67 -12.54
N ILE A 119 -10.89 2.70 -12.00
CA ILE A 119 -9.67 3.17 -12.69
C ILE A 119 -8.61 2.08 -12.62
N SER A 120 -7.95 1.79 -13.74
CA SER A 120 -6.90 0.79 -13.79
C SER A 120 -5.76 1.25 -14.68
N ILE A 121 -4.54 1.11 -14.16
CA ILE A 121 -3.30 1.37 -14.91
C ILE A 121 -3.06 0.33 -16.02
N TYR A 122 -3.73 -0.82 -15.94
CA TYR A 122 -3.72 -1.86 -16.98
C TYR A 122 -4.94 -1.78 -17.91
N GLY A 123 -5.91 -0.94 -17.56
CA GLY A 123 -7.15 -0.77 -18.30
C GLY A 123 -7.11 0.34 -19.34
N LYS A 124 -8.29 0.66 -19.87
CA LYS A 124 -8.49 1.74 -20.85
C LYS A 124 -8.27 3.14 -20.26
N ASP A 125 -8.31 3.26 -18.93
CA ASP A 125 -8.25 4.52 -18.19
C ASP A 125 -6.84 4.74 -17.58
N ARG A 126 -5.80 4.10 -18.13
CA ARG A 126 -4.41 4.13 -17.63
C ARG A 126 -3.78 5.52 -17.53
N ASP A 127 -4.27 6.46 -18.33
CA ASP A 127 -3.78 7.85 -18.37
C ASP A 127 -4.59 8.75 -17.41
N PHE A 128 -5.47 8.19 -16.57
CA PHE A 128 -6.26 8.96 -15.62
C PHE A 128 -5.38 9.56 -14.50
N MET A 129 -5.33 10.88 -14.44
CA MET A 129 -4.48 11.63 -13.49
C MET A 129 -5.11 11.72 -12.10
N LEU A 130 -5.12 10.61 -11.36
CA LEU A 130 -5.74 10.51 -10.03
C LEU A 130 -5.22 11.54 -9.02
N GLY A 131 -3.92 11.89 -9.12
CA GLY A 131 -3.33 12.93 -8.29
C GLY A 131 -4.04 14.28 -8.39
N ASN A 132 -4.60 14.64 -9.55
CA ASN A 132 -5.37 15.88 -9.70
C ASN A 132 -6.69 15.85 -8.94
N GLU A 133 -7.32 14.69 -8.81
CA GLU A 133 -8.52 14.56 -7.99
C GLU A 133 -8.19 14.61 -6.51
N TRP A 134 -7.10 13.98 -6.08
CA TRP A 134 -6.65 14.07 -4.70
C TRP A 134 -6.24 15.48 -4.29
N ARG A 135 -5.59 16.26 -5.17
CA ARG A 135 -5.29 17.68 -4.90
C ARG A 135 -6.55 18.48 -4.57
N LYS A 136 -7.62 18.31 -5.36
CA LYS A 136 -8.91 18.97 -5.09
C LYS A 136 -9.54 18.54 -3.76
N LEU A 137 -9.37 17.26 -3.38
CA LEU A 137 -9.94 16.72 -2.14
C LEU A 137 -9.18 17.15 -0.89
N PHE A 138 -7.84 17.20 -0.98
CA PHE A 138 -6.98 17.30 0.21
C PHE A 138 -6.17 18.59 0.28
N GLY A 139 -6.02 19.34 -0.82
CA GLY A 139 -5.37 20.65 -0.83
C GLY A 139 -3.84 20.63 -0.78
N PHE A 140 -3.18 19.52 -1.14
CA PHE A 140 -1.72 19.41 -1.17
C PHE A 140 -1.18 19.59 -2.59
N GLU A 141 -0.90 20.84 -2.98
CA GLU A 141 -0.38 21.18 -4.31
C GLU A 141 1.12 20.86 -4.44
N ASP A 142 1.91 21.21 -3.42
CA ASP A 142 3.38 21.22 -3.49
C ASP A 142 4.07 20.00 -2.88
N ASP A 143 3.32 19.08 -2.25
CA ASP A 143 3.87 17.90 -1.58
C ASP A 143 3.14 16.63 -2.04
N PHE A 144 3.53 16.13 -3.20
CA PHE A 144 2.91 14.95 -3.80
C PHE A 144 3.08 13.71 -2.93
N THR A 145 4.20 13.59 -2.21
CA THR A 145 4.42 12.47 -1.28
C THR A 145 3.40 12.51 -0.15
N ALA A 146 3.18 13.67 0.49
CA ALA A 146 2.13 13.77 1.51
C ALA A 146 0.74 13.48 0.90
N LEU A 147 0.45 14.07 -0.27
CA LEU A 147 -0.82 13.92 -0.96
C LEU A 147 -1.23 12.45 -1.18
N VAL A 148 -0.31 11.62 -1.69
CA VAL A 148 -0.63 10.21 -1.99
C VAL A 148 -0.71 9.32 -0.76
N HIS A 149 -0.12 9.76 0.36
CA HIS A 149 -0.13 9.01 1.61
C HIS A 149 -1.32 9.32 2.51
N ILE A 150 -1.97 10.49 2.37
CA ILE A 150 -3.23 10.80 3.09
C ILE A 150 -4.27 9.68 2.95
N PRO A 151 -4.67 9.26 1.74
CA PRO A 151 -5.68 8.22 1.60
C PRO A 151 -5.19 6.86 2.10
N VAL A 152 -3.90 6.56 1.95
CA VAL A 152 -3.30 5.31 2.42
C VAL A 152 -3.29 5.23 3.94
N HIS A 153 -2.82 6.27 4.62
CA HIS A 153 -2.81 6.32 6.09
C HIS A 153 -4.21 6.23 6.68
N ALA A 154 -5.21 6.86 6.05
CA ALA A 154 -6.61 6.72 6.48
C ALA A 154 -7.11 5.27 6.37
N ILE A 155 -6.80 4.59 5.25
CA ILE A 155 -7.13 3.16 5.05
C ILE A 155 -6.41 2.29 6.07
N CYS A 156 -5.09 2.43 6.21
CA CYS A 156 -4.30 1.65 7.15
C CYS A 156 -4.79 1.85 8.59
N GLN A 157 -5.04 3.10 9.01
CA GLN A 157 -5.59 3.38 10.33
C GLN A 157 -6.86 2.57 10.58
N LYS A 158 -7.81 2.58 9.65
CA LYS A 158 -9.08 1.86 9.79
C LYS A 158 -8.92 0.35 9.76
N VAL A 159 -8.12 -0.18 8.84
CA VAL A 159 -7.83 -1.62 8.78
C VAL A 159 -7.22 -2.10 10.09
N PHE A 160 -6.17 -1.45 10.59
CA PHE A 160 -5.49 -1.89 11.80
C PHE A 160 -6.33 -1.69 13.06
N GLN A 161 -7.06 -0.57 13.18
CA GLN A 161 -7.88 -0.30 14.36
C GLN A 161 -9.17 -1.12 14.39
N ASP A 162 -9.87 -1.24 13.26
CA ASP A 162 -11.22 -1.82 13.23
C ASP A 162 -11.19 -3.33 12.93
N SER A 163 -10.34 -3.77 12.00
CA SER A 163 -10.23 -5.20 11.63
C SER A 163 -9.35 -5.97 12.60
N LEU A 164 -8.19 -5.41 12.95
CA LEU A 164 -7.18 -6.11 13.75
C LEU A 164 -7.16 -5.68 15.22
N GLY A 165 -7.92 -4.65 15.60
CA GLY A 165 -7.95 -4.15 16.97
C GLY A 165 -6.65 -3.51 17.45
N ASP A 166 -5.69 -3.24 16.56
CA ASP A 166 -4.41 -2.62 16.90
C ASP A 166 -4.55 -1.10 17.02
N LYS A 167 -4.91 -0.67 18.22
CA LYS A 167 -5.01 0.75 18.59
C LYS A 167 -3.65 1.46 18.63
N THR A 168 -2.55 0.73 18.55
CA THR A 168 -1.19 1.29 18.67
C THR A 168 -0.51 1.53 17.33
N TYR A 169 -1.07 1.01 16.23
CA TYR A 169 -0.51 1.11 14.88
C TYR A 169 -0.06 2.53 14.51
N VAL A 170 -0.97 3.51 14.57
CA VAL A 170 -0.67 4.90 14.20
C VAL A 170 0.51 5.47 14.99
N LYS A 171 0.58 5.19 16.29
CA LYS A 171 1.68 5.66 17.15
C LYS A 171 3.02 5.02 16.76
N ARG A 172 3.01 3.72 16.43
CA ARG A 172 4.20 2.98 16.01
C ARG A 172 4.71 3.47 14.66
N ASP A 173 3.81 3.61 13.68
CA ASP A 173 4.13 4.05 12.32
C ASP A 173 4.65 5.50 12.29
N ARG A 174 4.00 6.42 13.03
CA ARG A 174 4.48 7.80 13.18
C ARG A 174 5.88 7.85 13.80
N LYS A 175 6.14 7.11 14.87
CA LYS A 175 7.46 7.07 15.51
C LYS A 175 8.53 6.55 14.55
N LEU A 176 8.22 5.53 13.74
CA LEU A 176 9.13 5.03 12.71
C LEU A 176 9.42 6.13 11.68
N THR A 177 8.38 6.81 11.21
CA THR A 177 8.48 7.91 10.24
C THR A 177 9.32 9.08 10.76
N GLU A 178 9.15 9.46 12.03
CA GLU A 178 9.95 10.48 12.72
C GLU A 178 11.44 10.09 12.75
N ASN A 179 11.75 8.84 13.12
CA ASN A 179 13.12 8.35 13.18
C ASN A 179 13.79 8.34 11.80
N LEU A 180 13.01 8.16 10.72
CA LEU A 180 13.49 8.19 9.34
C LEU A 180 13.59 9.60 8.76
N GLY A 181 13.11 10.63 9.47
CA GLY A 181 13.09 12.01 8.98
C GLY A 181 12.17 12.22 7.76
N ALA A 182 11.15 11.38 7.60
CA ALA A 182 10.25 11.40 6.44
C ALA A 182 9.15 12.47 6.61
N THR A 183 9.54 13.75 6.45
CA THR A 183 8.67 14.91 6.73
C THR A 183 7.34 14.90 5.99
N SER A 184 7.31 14.52 4.70
CA SER A 184 6.06 14.42 3.94
C SER A 184 5.10 13.37 4.48
N TYR A 185 5.61 12.24 4.97
CA TYR A 185 4.77 11.21 5.60
C TYR A 185 4.15 11.73 6.90
N LEU A 186 4.92 12.46 7.72
CA LEU A 186 4.39 13.08 8.94
C LEU A 186 3.27 14.08 8.63
N LYS A 187 3.45 14.93 7.60
CA LYS A 187 2.38 15.86 7.16
C LYS A 187 1.09 15.13 6.79
N SER A 188 1.20 13.98 6.11
CA SER A 188 0.02 13.20 5.75
C SER A 188 -0.65 12.58 6.97
N TRP A 189 0.11 12.14 7.98
CA TRP A 189 -0.46 11.70 9.27
C TRP A 189 -1.12 12.84 10.04
N ASP A 190 -0.51 14.03 10.08
CA ASP A 190 -1.08 15.21 10.73
C ASP A 190 -2.43 15.58 10.10
N TYR A 191 -2.53 15.50 8.78
CA TYR A 191 -3.80 15.71 8.07
C TYR A 191 -4.85 14.65 8.45
N VAL A 192 -4.47 13.36 8.50
CA VAL A 192 -5.39 12.27 8.87
C VAL A 192 -5.88 12.42 10.30
N GLU A 193 -5.03 12.85 11.23
CA GLU A 193 -5.40 13.09 12.63
C GLU A 193 -6.32 14.32 12.76
N GLN A 194 -6.05 15.39 12.02
CA GLN A 194 -6.85 16.61 12.04
C GLN A 194 -8.26 16.40 11.44
N GLU A 195 -8.35 15.75 10.27
CA GLU A 195 -9.62 15.57 9.55
C GLU A 195 -10.40 14.33 10.01
N GLY A 196 -9.70 13.31 10.48
CA GLY A 196 -10.25 12.00 10.81
C GLY A 196 -10.32 11.05 9.60
N ALA A 197 -9.85 9.81 9.80
CA ALA A 197 -9.80 8.78 8.77
C ALA A 197 -11.19 8.48 8.14
N ASP A 198 -12.26 8.49 8.94
CA ASP A 198 -13.63 8.26 8.45
C ASP A 198 -14.06 9.32 7.42
N LEU A 199 -13.79 10.59 7.70
CA LEU A 199 -14.15 11.68 6.81
C LEU A 199 -13.35 11.62 5.50
N ILE A 200 -12.07 11.27 5.57
CA ILE A 200 -11.21 11.07 4.39
C ILE A 200 -11.75 9.93 3.52
N ILE A 201 -12.12 8.81 4.13
CA ILE A 201 -12.69 7.66 3.40
C ILE A 201 -14.02 8.03 2.74
N GLU A 202 -14.89 8.78 3.41
CA GLU A 202 -16.14 9.24 2.81
C GLU A 202 -15.91 10.22 1.64
N LYS A 203 -14.90 11.10 1.73
CA LYS A 203 -14.46 11.95 0.62
C LYS A 203 -13.97 11.09 -0.56
N LEU A 204 -13.19 10.05 -0.30
CA LEU A 204 -12.69 9.11 -1.33
C LEU A 204 -13.84 8.39 -2.03
N LYS A 205 -14.76 7.76 -1.28
CA LYS A 205 -15.93 7.06 -1.86
C LYS A 205 -16.71 7.94 -2.84
N LYS A 206 -17.02 9.17 -2.41
CA LYS A 206 -17.75 10.14 -3.25
C LYS A 206 -16.96 10.47 -4.53
N SER A 207 -15.66 10.72 -4.40
CA SER A 207 -14.80 11.01 -5.55
C SER A 207 -14.77 9.85 -6.55
N TYR A 208 -14.58 8.60 -6.09
CA TYR A 208 -14.58 7.44 -6.99
C TYR A 208 -15.94 7.20 -7.67
N LEU A 209 -17.06 7.43 -6.96
CA LEU A 209 -18.39 7.38 -7.57
C LEU A 209 -18.57 8.44 -8.66
N GLU A 210 -18.02 9.64 -8.47
CA GLU A 210 -18.05 10.70 -9.48
C GLU A 210 -17.11 10.40 -10.67
N ILE A 211 -15.95 9.82 -10.41
CA ILE A 211 -15.03 9.33 -11.45
C ILE A 211 -15.74 8.28 -12.30
N ALA A 212 -16.36 7.27 -11.69
CA ALA A 212 -17.09 6.21 -12.40
C ALA A 212 -18.15 6.80 -13.35
N LYS A 213 -18.98 7.73 -12.86
CA LYS A 213 -20.00 8.41 -13.67
C LYS A 213 -19.41 9.20 -14.84
N ARG A 214 -18.24 9.81 -14.67
CA ARG A 214 -17.56 10.55 -15.75
C ARG A 214 -17.02 9.59 -16.81
N LEU A 215 -16.40 8.49 -16.40
CA LEU A 215 -15.83 7.49 -17.29
C LEU A 215 -16.90 6.70 -18.07
N GLU A 216 -18.10 6.50 -17.49
CA GLU A 216 -19.23 5.88 -18.19
C GLU A 216 -19.77 6.75 -19.32
N LYS A 217 -19.86 8.07 -19.13
CA LYS A 217 -20.34 9.02 -20.15
C LYS A 217 -19.41 9.17 -21.35
N GLN A 218 -18.15 8.73 -21.22
CA GLN A 218 -17.14 8.78 -22.27
C GLN A 218 -17.10 7.49 -23.11
N LYS A 219 -17.84 6.45 -22.71
CA LYS A 219 -18.02 5.22 -23.50
C LYS A 219 -19.20 5.37 -24.45
#